data_AF-A0A821HFC5-F1
#
_entry.id   AF-A0A821HFC5-F1
#
_cell.length_a   1.000
_cell.length_b   1.000
_cell.length_c   1.000
_cell.angle_alpha   90.00
_cell.angle_beta   90.00
_cell.angle_gamma   90.00
#
_symmetry.space_group_name_H-M   'P 1'
#
loop_
_entity.id
_entity.type
_entity.pdbx_description
1 polymer ?
#
loop_
_entity_poly.entity_id
_entity_poly.type
_entity_poly.pdbx_seq_one_letter_code
_entity_poly.pdbx_strand_id
1 'polypeptide(L)'
;NDTSRAATDEVDLFKSVIRGLKFKYRPDRFENPALQTLWRNIEATALNKGEPDEFIDLTVPSVENQNRKIAGFVDELKQMIFPPGYVMGATKKSAAKRK
;
A
#
# COMPACT_ATOMS: atom_id res chain seq x y z
N ASN A 1 5.67 32.21 -11.02
CA ASN A 1 6.31 30.92 -10.69
C ASN A 1 6.21 30.68 -9.20
N ASP A 2 5.10 30.13 -8.71
CA ASP A 2 5.02 29.67 -7.31
C ASP A 2 3.88 28.65 -7.08
N THR A 3 3.70 27.71 -8.02
CA THR A 3 2.72 26.61 -7.90
C THR A 3 3.35 25.32 -7.36
N SER A 4 4.59 25.37 -6.85
CA SER A 4 5.41 24.17 -6.59
C SER A 4 5.61 23.82 -5.12
N ARG A 5 4.94 24.49 -4.17
CA ARG A 5 5.06 24.18 -2.74
C ARG A 5 3.69 24.01 -2.09
N ALA A 6 3.50 22.86 -1.43
CA ALA A 6 2.32 22.56 -0.63
C ALA A 6 2.16 23.59 0.51
N ALA A 7 0.92 23.91 0.87
CA ALA A 7 0.62 24.78 1.99
C ALA A 7 1.14 24.16 3.30
N THR A 8 1.45 24.98 4.29
CA THR A 8 1.95 24.52 5.60
C THR A 8 1.00 23.53 6.27
N ASP A 9 -0.29 23.76 6.11
CA ASP A 9 -1.35 22.95 6.72
C ASP A 9 -1.44 21.56 6.07
N GLU A 10 -1.30 21.49 4.74
CA GLU A 10 -1.20 20.22 3.99
C GLU A 10 0.01 19.41 4.47
N VAL A 11 1.15 20.08 4.63
CA VAL A 11 2.40 19.46 5.07
C VAL A 11 2.26 18.90 6.49
N ASP A 12 1.58 19.60 7.39
CA ASP A 12 1.38 19.15 8.77
C ASP A 12 0.38 17.98 8.87
N LEU A 13 -0.63 17.95 8.00
CA LEU A 13 -1.54 16.81 7.87
C LEU A 13 -0.81 15.57 7.35
N PHE A 14 0.05 15.71 6.33
CA PHE A 14 0.93 14.62 5.86
C PHE A 14 1.88 14.12 6.95
N LYS A 15 2.48 15.00 7.75
CA LYS A 15 3.31 14.59 8.90
C LYS A 15 2.51 13.78 9.91
N SER A 16 1.23 14.06 10.10
CA SER A 16 0.34 13.30 10.99
C SER A 16 0.05 11.90 10.44
N VAL A 17 -0.22 11.78 9.13
CA VAL A 17 -0.35 10.48 8.45
C VAL A 17 0.93 9.64 8.57
N ILE A 18 2.09 10.24 8.29
CA ILE A 18 3.39 9.56 8.40
C ILE A 18 3.63 9.06 9.83
N ARG A 19 3.30 9.86 10.84
CA ARG A 19 3.39 9.45 12.25
C ARG A 19 2.47 8.29 12.59
N GLY A 20 1.24 8.27 12.06
CA GLY A 20 0.29 7.18 12.25
C GLY A 20 0.74 5.84 11.63
N LEU A 21 1.46 5.90 10.52
CA LEU A 21 1.98 4.72 9.81
C LEU A 21 3.41 4.34 10.21
N LYS A 22 4.06 5.12 11.07
CA LYS A 22 5.45 4.87 11.48
C LYS A 22 5.56 3.56 12.26
N PHE A 23 6.51 2.72 11.87
CA PHE A 23 6.91 1.53 12.61
C PHE A 23 8.43 1.42 12.65
N LYS A 24 8.95 0.60 13.58
CA LYS A 24 10.39 0.33 13.68
C LYS A 24 10.76 -0.68 12.58
N TYR A 25 11.46 -0.20 11.55
CA TYR A 25 11.94 -1.06 10.48
C TYR A 25 13.00 -2.04 11.01
N ARG A 26 12.86 -3.30 10.60
CA ARG A 26 13.74 -4.41 10.90
C ARG A 26 13.81 -5.30 9.66
N PRO A 27 14.98 -5.48 9.03
CA PRO A 27 15.08 -6.23 7.78
C PRO A 27 14.75 -7.72 7.96
N ASP A 28 14.98 -8.26 9.16
CA ASP A 28 14.69 -9.64 9.54
C ASP A 28 13.20 -9.96 9.68
N ARG A 29 12.31 -8.97 9.60
CA ARG A 29 10.85 -9.16 9.77
C ARG A 29 10.13 -9.45 8.46
N PHE A 30 10.83 -9.39 7.32
CA PHE A 30 10.25 -9.61 6.00
C PHE A 30 10.97 -10.76 5.33
N GLU A 31 10.21 -11.81 5.04
CA GLU A 31 10.68 -12.96 4.29
C GLU A 31 10.29 -12.83 2.83
N ASN A 32 11.04 -13.48 1.93
CA ASN A 32 10.71 -13.47 0.51
C ASN A 32 9.57 -14.48 0.24
N PRO A 33 8.37 -14.04 -0.16
CA PRO A 33 7.22 -14.93 -0.34
C PRO A 33 7.44 -15.98 -1.44
N ALA A 34 8.18 -15.64 -2.50
CA ALA A 34 8.46 -16.59 -3.59
C ALA A 34 9.38 -17.73 -3.12
N LEU A 35 10.40 -17.41 -2.32
CA LEU A 35 11.28 -18.42 -1.75
C LEU A 35 10.56 -19.25 -0.68
N GLN A 36 9.76 -18.62 0.19
CA GLN A 36 9.00 -19.34 1.20
C GLN A 36 8.02 -20.33 0.59
N THR A 37 7.29 -19.90 -0.44
CA THR A 37 6.37 -20.78 -1.19
C THR A 37 7.12 -21.96 -1.83
N LEU A 38 8.27 -21.69 -2.47
CA LEU A 38 9.07 -22.74 -3.10
C LEU A 38 9.51 -23.81 -2.08
N TRP A 39 10.10 -23.39 -0.96
CA TRP A 39 10.61 -24.33 0.05
C TRP A 39 9.51 -25.11 0.73
N ARG A 40 8.37 -24.48 1.01
CA ARG A 40 7.16 -25.14 1.54
C ARG A 40 6.64 -26.22 0.59
N ASN A 41 6.62 -25.94 -0.72
CA ASN A 41 6.21 -26.93 -1.73
C ASN A 41 7.17 -28.12 -1.80
N ILE A 42 8.48 -27.85 -1.76
CA ILE A 42 9.51 -28.89 -1.75
C ILE A 42 9.38 -29.76 -0.50
N GLU A 43 9.21 -29.15 0.68
CA GLU A 43 9.02 -29.86 1.95
C GLU A 43 7.77 -30.73 1.92
N ALA A 44 6.65 -30.21 1.42
CA ALA A 44 5.42 -30.99 1.30
C ALA A 44 5.59 -32.21 0.40
N THR A 45 6.28 -32.03 -0.74
CA THR A 45 6.60 -33.12 -1.67
C THR A 45 7.52 -34.16 -1.02
N ALA A 46 8.55 -33.72 -0.29
CA ALA A 46 9.50 -34.62 0.37
C ALA A 46 8.86 -35.43 1.51
N LEU A 47 7.90 -34.84 2.23
CA LEU A 47 7.19 -35.47 3.34
C LEU A 47 5.91 -36.21 2.92
N ASN A 48 5.60 -36.26 1.62
CA ASN A 48 4.34 -36.80 1.08
C ASN A 48 3.10 -36.17 1.74
N LYS A 49 3.15 -34.87 2.06
CA LYS A 49 1.97 -34.10 2.48
C LYS A 49 1.08 -33.83 1.27
N GLY A 50 -0.24 -33.84 1.48
CA GLY A 50 -1.21 -33.53 0.42
C GLY A 50 -1.22 -32.06 0.00
N GLU A 51 -0.79 -31.16 0.89
CA GLU A 51 -0.71 -29.73 0.63
C GLU A 51 0.49 -29.09 1.36
N PRO A 52 1.04 -27.98 0.83
CA PRO A 52 2.07 -27.20 1.51
C PRO A 52 1.49 -26.42 2.70
N ASP A 53 2.30 -26.25 3.75
CA ASP A 53 1.88 -25.50 4.94
C ASP A 53 1.64 -24.01 4.57
N GLU A 54 0.60 -23.40 5.16
CA GLU A 54 0.19 -22.03 4.87
C GLU A 54 1.27 -21.00 5.27
N PHE A 55 1.57 -20.07 4.36
CA PHE A 55 2.52 -18.99 4.55
C PHE A 55 1.83 -17.62 4.41
N ILE A 56 2.04 -16.75 5.40
CA ILE A 56 1.45 -15.40 5.41
C ILE A 56 2.48 -14.42 4.83
N ASP A 57 2.14 -13.78 3.72
CA ASP A 57 2.99 -12.77 3.10
C ASP A 57 2.97 -11.45 3.91
N LEU A 58 4.07 -11.20 4.63
CA LEU A 58 4.26 -9.99 5.42
C LEU A 58 4.69 -8.77 4.59
N THR A 59 4.97 -8.94 3.31
CA THR A 59 5.31 -7.82 2.40
C THR A 59 4.08 -7.05 1.94
N VAL A 60 2.89 -7.66 2.04
CA VAL A 60 1.62 -7.02 1.70
C VAL A 60 1.19 -6.06 2.81
N PRO A 61 0.79 -4.82 2.48
CA PRO A 61 0.28 -3.87 3.47
C PRO A 61 -0.95 -4.40 4.20
N SER A 62 -0.97 -4.28 5.53
CA SER A 62 -2.17 -4.56 6.33
C SER A 62 -3.20 -3.43 6.18
N VAL A 63 -3.92 -3.41 5.05
CA VAL A 63 -4.82 -2.32 4.63
C VAL A 63 -5.84 -1.96 5.72
N GLU A 64 -6.49 -2.95 6.34
CA GLU A 64 -7.48 -2.70 7.39
C GLU A 64 -6.88 -1.97 8.60
N ASN A 65 -5.73 -2.45 9.07
CA ASN A 65 -5.02 -1.85 10.19
C ASN A 65 -4.49 -0.45 9.87
N GLN A 66 -3.99 -0.25 8.66
CA GLN A 66 -3.50 1.04 8.19
C GLN A 66 -4.66 2.04 8.08
N ASN A 67 -5.75 1.66 7.40
CA ASN A 67 -6.94 2.49 7.24
C ASN A 67 -7.51 2.91 8.60
N ARG A 68 -7.61 2.01 9.56
CA ARG A 68 -8.07 2.34 10.93
C ARG A 68 -7.22 3.43 11.59
N LYS A 69 -5.91 3.45 11.35
CA LYS A 69 -4.98 4.43 11.96
C LYS A 69 -5.03 5.80 11.30
N ILE A 70 -5.40 5.87 10.01
CA ILE A 70 -5.29 7.10 9.21
C ILE A 70 -6.64 7.62 8.68
N ALA A 71 -7.76 6.94 8.96
CA ALA A 71 -9.07 7.24 8.39
C ALA A 71 -9.43 8.74 8.48
N GLY A 72 -9.33 9.34 9.67
CA GLY A 72 -9.65 10.75 9.87
C GLY A 72 -8.77 11.71 9.07
N PHE A 73 -7.47 11.44 8.99
CA PHE A 73 -6.53 12.32 8.29
C PHE A 73 -6.62 12.20 6.76
N VAL A 74 -6.93 11.00 6.25
CA VAL A 74 -6.97 10.76 4.80
C VAL A 74 -8.15 11.47 4.15
N ASP A 75 -9.31 11.51 4.79
CA ASP A 75 -10.48 12.16 4.21
C ASP A 75 -10.34 13.70 4.20
N GLU A 76 -9.78 14.28 5.26
CA GLU A 76 -9.41 15.70 5.32
C GLU A 76 -8.38 16.04 4.24
N LEU A 77 -7.37 15.19 4.07
CA LEU A 77 -6.32 15.39 3.07
C LEU A 77 -6.88 15.32 1.64
N LYS A 78 -7.81 14.40 1.38
CA LYS A 78 -8.45 14.30 0.07
C LYS A 78 -9.25 15.55 -0.28
N GLN A 79 -9.97 16.13 0.69
CA GLN A 79 -10.76 17.35 0.48
C GLN A 79 -9.88 18.57 0.22
N MET A 80 -8.71 18.63 0.85
CA MET A 80 -7.79 19.75 0.72
C MET A 80 -7.01 19.72 -0.62
N ILE A 81 -6.58 18.53 -1.05
CA ILE A 81 -5.66 18.38 -2.19
C ILE A 81 -6.41 18.17 -3.52
N PHE A 82 -7.48 17.38 -3.51
CA PHE A 82 -8.13 16.97 -4.76
C PHE A 82 -9.33 17.87 -5.07
N PRO A 83 -9.38 18.46 -6.28
CA PRO A 83 -10.55 19.21 -6.72
C PRO A 83 -11.82 18.35 -6.74
N PRO A 84 -13.01 18.95 -6.55
CA PRO A 84 -14.28 18.25 -6.69
C PRO A 84 -14.41 17.65 -8.11
N GLY A 85 -14.68 16.34 -8.18
CA GLY A 85 -14.76 15.59 -9.45
C GLY A 85 -13.44 14.94 -9.91
N TYR A 86 -12.37 15.02 -9.11
CA TYR A 86 -11.13 14.30 -9.38
C TYR A 86 -11.33 12.77 -9.27
N VAL A 87 -11.12 12.05 -10.38
CA VAL A 87 -11.16 10.59 -10.40
C VAL A 87 -9.74 10.03 -10.28
N MET A 88 -9.40 9.57 -9.08
CA MET A 88 -8.12 8.92 -8.81
C MET A 88 -8.00 7.63 -9.63
N GLY A 89 -6.93 7.48 -10.41
CA GLY A 89 -6.69 6.29 -11.24
C GLY A 89 -7.34 6.31 -12.63
N ALA A 90 -7.99 7.41 -13.04
CA ALA A 90 -8.43 7.57 -14.42
C ALA A 90 -7.22 7.76 -15.36
N THR A 91 -6.73 6.67 -15.96
CA THR A 91 -5.93 6.78 -17.18
C THR A 91 -6.83 7.38 -18.25
N LYS A 92 -6.41 8.48 -18.88
CA LYS A 92 -7.13 9.00 -20.05
C LYS A 92 -7.19 7.86 -21.07
N LYS A 93 -8.33 7.19 -21.22
CA LYS A 93 -8.56 6.31 -22.38
C LYS A 93 -8.37 7.22 -23.59
N SER A 94 -7.25 7.09 -24.28
CA SER A 94 -7.02 7.79 -25.54
C SER A 94 -8.15 7.35 -26.48
N ALA A 95 -9.10 8.24 -26.71
CA ALA A 95 -10.13 8.09 -27.71
C ALA A 95 -9.48 8.22 -29.09
N ALA A 96 -8.77 7.18 -29.52
CA ALA A 96 -8.32 7.05 -30.89
C ALA A 96 -9.35 6.20 -31.64
N LYS A 97 -10.31 6.88 -32.29
CA LYS A 97 -11.07 6.34 -33.42
C LYS A 97 -10.08 5.65 -34.37
N ARG A 98 -10.23 4.35 -34.59
CA ARG A 98 -9.81 3.73 -35.85
C ARG A 98 -11.08 3.52 -36.67
N LYS A 99 -11.11 4.21 -37.81
CA LYS A 99 -12.04 4.00 -38.91
C LYS A 99 -11.89 2.58 -39.45
#